data_AF-A0A846PHS3-F1
#
_entry.id   AF-A0A846PHS3-F1
#
_cell.length_a   1.000
_cell.length_b   1.000
_cell.length_c   1.000
_cell.angle_alpha   90.00
_cell.angle_beta   90.00
_cell.angle_gamma   90.00
#
_symmetry.space_group_name_H-M   'P 1'
#
loop_
_entity.id
_entity.type
_entity.pdbx_description
1 polymer ?
#
loop_
_entity_poly.entity_id
_entity_poly.type
_entity_poly.pdbx_seq_one_letter_code
_entity_poly.pdbx_strand_id
1 'polypeptide(L)'
;MKNSVVGLNRTILEWGIQEEVLKEALDLRFFGRETRPLHVAIEYTTDPFIPGLTGNREKCLKFLVEAGIEPKEGENWRTLLDLSQEERKILVTNLVVHMVEHGLDTTQAEQIVGTIYTLPKERANTPLHDAREFAALLNSCGKMCCPGLGVAVAMSDRSENLRLAVEFANEYRKKLATAISYFLEYPQRIRDDKQSFRYFRGNEVIDHLIVGTVTSIALISRIVPNEKPLVGLAETGEGTIKISARGTRELVENGLDLGTVLRSVLEDGSITGEAGGHDIAAGALIPQRTEEIFLNLLESTLLLQIGSEEDTMKNA
;
A
#
# COMPACT_ATOMS: atom_id res chain seq x y z
N MET A 1 4.22 4.38 21.89
CA MET A 1 3.84 5.42 20.90
C MET A 1 2.82 4.82 19.92
N LYS A 2 1.87 5.61 19.40
CA LYS A 2 0.88 5.14 18.41
C LYS A 2 1.60 4.71 17.11
N ASN A 3 1.36 3.49 16.62
CA ASN A 3 1.92 2.96 15.37
C ASN A 3 3.47 2.99 15.31
N SER A 4 4.16 2.69 16.41
CA SER A 4 5.64 2.58 16.47
C SER A 4 6.11 1.14 16.23
N VAL A 5 7.39 0.98 15.89
CA VAL A 5 8.03 -0.33 15.71
C VAL A 5 8.19 -1.05 17.06
N VAL A 6 8.14 -2.39 17.01
CA VAL A 6 8.18 -3.26 18.19
C VAL A 6 9.27 -4.34 18.08
N GLY A 7 9.58 -5.02 19.18
CA GLY A 7 10.55 -6.11 19.21
C GLY A 7 11.96 -5.66 18.83
N LEU A 8 12.67 -6.48 18.06
CA LEU A 8 14.05 -6.18 17.62
C LEU A 8 14.16 -4.88 16.81
N ASN A 9 13.11 -4.51 16.07
CA ASN A 9 13.08 -3.24 15.34
C ASN A 9 13.18 -2.03 16.28
N ARG A 10 12.63 -2.15 17.50
CA ARG A 10 12.74 -1.10 18.52
C ARG A 10 14.19 -0.93 18.98
N THR A 11 14.89 -2.04 19.20
CA THR A 11 16.32 -2.02 19.57
C THR A 11 17.17 -1.36 18.49
N ILE A 12 16.94 -1.69 17.21
CA ILE A 12 17.66 -1.08 16.08
C ILE A 12 17.38 0.42 16.00
N LEU A 13 16.12 0.84 16.19
CA LEU A 13 15.74 2.25 16.21
C LEU A 13 16.46 3.01 17.34
N GLU A 14 16.52 2.43 18.54
CA GLU A 14 17.18 3.04 19.69
C GLU A 14 18.68 3.26 19.45
N TRP A 15 19.37 2.29 18.84
CA TRP A 15 20.76 2.48 18.39
C TRP A 15 20.89 3.59 17.36
N GLY A 16 20.00 3.65 16.37
CA GLY A 16 20.02 4.70 15.36
C GLY A 16 19.79 6.10 15.93
N ILE A 17 18.97 6.22 16.99
CA ILE A 17 18.75 7.49 17.71
C ILE A 17 20.01 7.87 18.50
N GLN A 18 20.65 6.91 19.19
CA GLN A 18 21.90 7.14 19.93
C GLN A 18 23.04 7.62 19.02
N GLU A 19 23.12 7.08 17.80
CA GLU A 19 24.11 7.45 16.77
C GLU A 19 23.70 8.68 15.93
N GLU A 20 22.56 9.30 16.27
CA GLU A 20 21.97 10.46 15.59
C GLU A 20 21.77 10.25 14.07
N VAL A 21 21.58 8.99 13.64
CA VAL A 21 21.29 8.62 12.24
C VAL A 21 19.79 8.43 11.99
N LEU A 22 19.00 8.28 13.05
CA LEU A 22 17.55 8.17 13.01
C LEU A 22 16.90 9.09 14.05
N LYS A 23 15.72 9.60 13.73
CA LYS A 23 14.88 10.36 14.65
C LYS A 23 13.44 9.88 14.58
N GLU A 24 12.88 9.57 15.75
CA GLU A 24 11.47 9.23 15.95
C GLU A 24 10.68 10.47 16.38
N ALA A 25 9.51 10.69 15.78
CA ALA A 25 8.59 11.76 16.18
C ALA A 25 7.12 11.35 15.94
N LEU A 26 6.19 12.04 16.58
CA LEU A 26 4.76 11.91 16.32
C LEU A 26 4.31 13.03 15.37
N ASP A 27 3.76 12.67 14.21
CA ASP A 27 3.30 13.64 13.20
C ASP A 27 2.31 12.97 12.21
N LEU A 28 1.79 13.71 11.23
CA LEU A 28 0.92 13.24 10.15
C LEU A 28 1.58 12.11 9.34
N ARG A 29 0.94 10.95 9.22
CA ARG A 29 1.47 9.78 8.49
C ARG A 29 1.28 9.88 6.97
N PHE A 30 1.37 11.09 6.40
CA PHE A 30 1.33 11.29 4.96
C PHE A 30 2.49 10.58 4.26
N PHE A 31 2.24 10.11 3.05
CA PHE A 31 3.31 9.73 2.13
C PHE A 31 3.70 10.95 1.29
N GLY A 32 5.01 11.24 1.17
CA GLY A 32 5.45 12.46 0.49
C GLY A 32 5.50 13.69 1.39
N ARG A 33 5.72 13.53 2.70
CA ARG A 33 5.81 14.64 3.66
C ARG A 33 6.90 15.64 3.28
N GLU A 34 7.99 15.15 2.71
CA GLU A 34 9.18 15.92 2.34
C GLU A 34 9.10 16.41 0.90
N THR A 35 8.47 15.64 0.00
CA THR A 35 8.62 15.82 -1.45
C THR A 35 7.35 16.18 -2.19
N ARG A 36 6.18 16.10 -1.55
CA ARG A 36 4.88 16.36 -2.21
C ARG A 36 4.25 17.64 -1.72
N PRO A 37 3.59 18.39 -2.63
CA PRO A 37 2.65 19.43 -2.22
C PRO A 37 1.60 18.90 -1.25
N LEU A 38 1.19 19.71 -0.28
CA LEU A 38 0.22 19.33 0.75
C LEU A 38 -1.05 18.69 0.17
N HIS A 39 -1.64 19.30 -0.86
CA HIS A 39 -2.86 18.78 -1.48
C HIS A 39 -2.66 17.41 -2.13
N VAL A 40 -1.48 17.14 -2.68
CA VAL A 40 -1.11 15.83 -3.23
C VAL A 40 -0.85 14.84 -2.10
N ALA A 41 -0.21 15.24 -1.00
CA ALA A 41 0.00 14.37 0.14
C ALA A 41 -1.34 13.89 0.74
N ILE A 42 -2.33 14.78 0.86
CA ILE A 42 -3.69 14.45 1.32
C ILE A 42 -4.40 13.55 0.30
N GLU A 43 -4.40 13.92 -0.98
CA GLU A 43 -5.04 13.16 -2.07
C GLU A 43 -4.61 11.69 -2.08
N TYR A 44 -3.32 11.42 -1.84
CA TYR A 44 -2.77 10.07 -1.90
C TYR A 44 -2.80 9.33 -0.55
N THR A 45 -3.33 9.93 0.50
CA THR A 45 -3.45 9.26 1.81
C THR A 45 -4.62 8.28 1.76
N THR A 46 -4.33 6.99 1.93
CA THR A 46 -5.30 5.88 1.86
C THR A 46 -5.40 5.10 3.17
N ASP A 47 -4.52 5.35 4.13
CA ASP A 47 -4.51 4.75 5.47
C ASP A 47 -4.20 5.83 6.53
N PRO A 48 -5.20 6.37 7.24
CA PRO A 48 -6.63 6.11 7.03
C PRO A 48 -7.13 6.71 5.71
N PHE A 49 -8.21 6.15 5.16
CA PHE A 49 -8.93 6.77 4.05
C PHE A 49 -9.60 8.07 4.54
N ILE A 50 -9.49 9.16 3.78
CA ILE A 50 -10.05 10.47 4.15
C ILE A 50 -11.29 10.71 3.26
N PRO A 51 -12.52 10.54 3.78
CA PRO A 51 -13.72 10.60 2.97
C PRO A 51 -13.83 11.87 2.15
N GLY A 52 -14.04 11.73 0.84
CA GLY A 52 -14.20 12.87 -0.07
C GLY A 52 -12.91 13.62 -0.43
N LEU A 53 -11.79 13.42 0.28
CA LEU A 53 -10.49 14.03 -0.04
C LEU A 53 -9.55 13.05 -0.75
N THR A 54 -9.44 11.81 -0.25
CA THR A 54 -8.61 10.79 -0.89
C THR A 54 -9.02 10.60 -2.36
N GLY A 55 -8.07 10.70 -3.27
CA GLY A 55 -8.27 10.61 -4.71
C GLY A 55 -8.91 11.84 -5.36
N ASN A 56 -9.16 12.93 -4.62
CA ASN A 56 -9.75 14.16 -5.16
C ASN A 56 -8.87 15.39 -4.90
N ARG A 57 -8.01 15.69 -5.88
CA ARG A 57 -7.05 16.82 -5.81
C ARG A 57 -7.71 18.18 -5.57
N GLU A 58 -8.80 18.46 -6.28
CA GLU A 58 -9.50 19.75 -6.20
C GLU A 58 -10.10 19.97 -4.81
N LYS A 59 -10.74 18.94 -4.24
CA LYS A 59 -11.27 18.99 -2.88
C LYS A 59 -10.15 19.11 -1.84
N CYS A 60 -9.00 18.47 -2.05
CA CYS A 60 -7.84 18.63 -1.16
C CYS A 60 -7.31 20.07 -1.15
N LEU A 61 -7.25 20.73 -2.31
CA LEU A 61 -6.87 22.14 -2.40
C LEU A 61 -7.88 23.03 -1.67
N LYS A 62 -9.17 22.82 -1.93
CA LYS A 62 -10.25 23.56 -1.28
C LYS A 62 -10.22 23.39 0.24
N PHE A 63 -10.03 22.16 0.72
CA PHE A 63 -9.92 21.84 2.15
C PHE A 63 -8.77 22.59 2.82
N LEU A 64 -7.59 22.68 2.20
CA LEU A 64 -6.45 23.42 2.76
C LEU A 64 -6.79 24.91 2.93
N VAL A 65 -7.40 25.51 1.92
CA VAL A 65 -7.81 26.93 1.95
C VAL A 65 -8.87 27.16 3.04
N GLU A 66 -9.87 26.28 3.15
CA GLU A 66 -10.91 26.35 4.19
C GLU A 66 -10.34 26.16 5.60
N ALA A 67 -9.29 25.34 5.76
CA ALA A 67 -8.56 25.17 7.00
C ALA A 67 -7.61 26.35 7.33
N GLY A 68 -7.53 27.37 6.47
CA GLY A 68 -6.66 28.53 6.64
C GLY A 68 -5.17 28.24 6.36
N ILE A 69 -4.88 27.20 5.59
CA ILE A 69 -3.52 26.81 5.22
C ILE A 69 -3.30 27.14 3.75
N GLU A 70 -2.44 28.13 3.50
CA GLU A 70 -2.05 28.50 2.14
C GLU A 70 -1.28 27.34 1.50
N PRO A 71 -1.74 26.78 0.37
CA PRO A 71 -1.08 25.64 -0.28
C PRO A 71 0.19 26.05 -1.05
N LYS A 72 0.41 27.35 -1.24
CA LYS A 72 1.56 27.91 -1.94
C LYS A 72 2.24 29.01 -1.12
N GLU A 73 3.54 29.17 -1.37
CA GLU A 73 4.31 30.33 -0.97
C GLU A 73 4.90 30.97 -2.24
N GLY A 74 4.32 32.09 -2.66
CA GLY A 74 4.56 32.65 -3.99
C GLY A 74 4.16 31.65 -5.10
N GLU A 75 5.12 31.32 -5.97
CA GLU A 75 4.91 30.36 -7.06
C GLU A 75 5.12 28.89 -6.63
N ASN A 76 5.73 28.67 -5.47
CA ASN A 76 6.11 27.32 -5.01
C ASN A 76 4.97 26.66 -4.24
N TRP A 77 4.73 25.39 -4.53
CA TRP A 77 3.83 24.56 -3.72
C TRP A 77 4.49 24.20 -2.40
N ARG A 78 3.76 24.42 -1.30
CA ARG A 78 4.22 24.07 0.04
C ARG A 78 4.03 22.58 0.29
N THR A 79 5.03 21.99 0.92
CA THR A 79 5.06 20.63 1.46
C THR A 79 4.69 20.66 2.94
N LEU A 80 4.67 19.49 3.58
CA LEU A 80 4.46 19.44 5.02
C LEU A 80 5.64 20.05 5.80
N LEU A 81 6.85 19.98 5.25
CA LEU A 81 8.04 20.61 5.85
C LEU A 81 7.90 22.12 6.00
N ASP A 82 7.24 22.76 5.05
CA ASP A 82 7.08 24.22 5.00
C ASP A 82 6.02 24.73 5.99
N LEU A 83 5.30 23.84 6.68
CA LEU A 83 4.33 24.20 7.71
C LEU A 83 5.01 24.43 9.07
N SER A 84 4.68 25.57 9.68
CA SER A 84 4.98 25.86 11.08
C SER A 84 4.28 24.85 12.00
N GLN A 85 4.73 24.75 13.27
CA GLN A 85 4.09 23.85 14.23
C GLN A 85 2.60 24.19 14.44
N GLU A 86 2.22 25.46 14.35
CA GLU A 86 0.84 25.88 14.51
C GLU A 86 -0.02 25.48 13.31
N GLU A 87 0.46 25.73 12.08
CA GLU A 87 -0.23 25.27 10.86
C GLU A 87 -0.37 23.75 10.84
N ARG A 88 0.63 23.00 11.30
CA ARG A 88 0.53 21.53 11.41
C ARG A 88 -0.58 21.10 12.37
N LYS A 89 -0.71 21.75 13.53
CA LYS A 89 -1.80 21.45 14.48
C LYS A 89 -3.16 21.77 13.87
N ILE A 90 -3.28 22.90 13.18
CA ILE A 90 -4.50 23.29 12.47
C ILE A 90 -4.85 22.22 11.42
N LEU A 91 -3.87 21.78 10.62
CA LEU A 91 -4.07 20.75 9.60
C LEU A 91 -4.57 19.44 10.21
N VAL A 92 -3.89 18.94 11.24
CA VAL A 92 -4.27 17.71 11.96
C VAL A 92 -5.69 17.82 12.49
N THR A 93 -6.01 18.92 13.17
CA THR A 93 -7.32 19.13 13.80
C THR A 93 -8.43 19.12 12.76
N ASN A 94 -8.27 19.88 11.68
CA ASN A 94 -9.27 19.94 10.61
C ASN A 94 -9.44 18.58 9.91
N LEU A 95 -8.36 17.81 9.71
CA LEU A 95 -8.46 16.48 9.10
C LEU A 95 -9.22 15.49 10.00
N VAL A 96 -8.94 15.50 11.30
CA VAL A 96 -9.64 14.64 12.27
C VAL A 96 -11.12 15.00 12.33
N VAL A 97 -11.44 16.29 12.45
CA VAL A 97 -12.84 16.78 12.44
C VAL A 97 -13.55 16.36 11.16
N HIS A 98 -12.94 16.62 9.99
CA HIS A 98 -13.50 16.23 8.70
C HIS A 98 -13.80 14.73 8.62
N MET A 99 -12.86 13.87 9.04
CA MET A 99 -13.07 12.42 9.02
C MET A 99 -14.22 11.98 9.93
N VAL A 100 -14.32 12.56 11.13
CA VAL A 100 -15.40 12.25 12.09
C VAL A 100 -16.77 12.71 11.57
N GLU A 101 -16.85 13.91 11.02
CA GLU A 101 -18.09 14.44 10.40
C GLU A 101 -18.57 13.58 9.22
N HIS A 102 -17.65 12.87 8.56
CA HIS A 102 -17.94 11.97 7.45
C HIS A 102 -18.03 10.49 7.88
N GLY A 103 -18.23 10.22 9.17
CA GLY A 103 -18.64 8.92 9.69
C GLY A 103 -17.52 7.98 10.11
N LEU A 104 -16.27 8.43 10.18
CA LEU A 104 -15.22 7.66 10.86
C LEU A 104 -15.37 7.83 12.37
N ASP A 105 -15.06 6.77 13.13
CA ASP A 105 -14.92 6.92 14.58
C ASP A 105 -13.67 7.74 14.92
N THR A 106 -13.67 8.37 16.11
CA THR A 106 -12.54 9.21 16.56
C THR A 106 -11.22 8.43 16.59
N THR A 107 -11.26 7.15 16.95
CA THR A 107 -10.05 6.33 17.07
C THR A 107 -9.43 6.09 15.70
N GLN A 108 -10.23 5.84 14.67
CA GLN A 108 -9.85 5.69 13.27
C GLN A 108 -9.32 7.02 12.70
N ALA A 109 -10.03 8.12 12.94
CA ALA A 109 -9.61 9.45 12.48
C ALA A 109 -8.25 9.84 13.08
N GLU A 110 -8.01 9.56 14.36
CA GLU A 110 -6.73 9.82 15.02
C GLU A 110 -5.55 9.01 14.46
N GLN A 111 -5.77 7.94 13.68
CA GLN A 111 -4.69 7.15 13.07
C GLN A 111 -3.92 7.88 11.97
N ILE A 112 -4.46 9.02 11.50
CA ILE A 112 -3.75 9.92 10.58
C ILE A 112 -2.49 10.50 11.21
N VAL A 113 -2.44 10.57 12.55
CA VAL A 113 -1.25 10.91 13.32
C VAL A 113 -0.61 9.63 13.84
N GLY A 114 0.71 9.53 13.71
CA GLY A 114 1.45 8.48 14.39
C GLY A 114 2.94 8.63 14.23
N THR A 115 3.64 7.54 14.52
CA THR A 115 5.10 7.57 14.56
C THR A 115 5.69 7.69 13.16
N ILE A 116 6.58 8.67 12.98
CA ILE A 116 7.38 8.89 11.78
C ILE A 116 8.86 8.69 12.10
N TYR A 117 9.64 8.32 11.09
CA TYR A 117 11.07 8.12 11.19
C TYR A 117 11.79 8.93 10.13
N THR A 118 12.68 9.81 10.58
CA THR A 118 13.49 10.65 9.70
C THR A 118 14.96 10.30 9.86
N LEU A 119 15.74 10.50 8.80
CA LEU A 119 17.16 10.22 8.71
C LEU A 119 17.89 11.58 8.71
N PRO A 120 18.19 12.18 9.88
CA PRO A 120 18.65 13.57 9.98
C PRO A 120 19.98 13.89 9.29
N LYS A 121 20.78 12.86 8.95
CA LYS A 121 22.02 13.04 8.15
C LYS A 121 21.74 13.15 6.65
N GLU A 122 20.52 12.88 6.22
CA GLU A 122 20.07 13.02 4.84
C GLU A 122 19.58 14.44 4.55
N ARG A 123 19.67 14.85 3.28
CA ARG A 123 19.22 16.18 2.87
C ARG A 123 17.69 16.25 2.95
N ALA A 124 17.17 17.20 3.74
CA ALA A 124 15.75 17.54 3.78
C ALA A 124 15.19 17.91 2.40
N ASN A 125 13.87 17.79 2.20
CA ASN A 125 13.20 17.97 0.90
C ASN A 125 13.63 16.95 -0.17
N THR A 126 14.12 15.78 0.25
CA THR A 126 14.43 14.66 -0.64
C THR A 126 13.72 13.42 -0.13
N PRO A 127 13.43 12.43 -1.01
CA PRO A 127 12.81 11.18 -0.58
C PRO A 127 13.72 10.38 0.36
N LEU A 128 14.97 10.78 0.58
CA LEU A 128 15.92 10.08 1.45
C LEU A 128 15.75 10.47 2.92
N HIS A 129 15.20 11.65 3.21
CA HIS A 129 15.11 12.17 4.58
C HIS A 129 14.01 11.50 5.40
N ASP A 130 12.89 11.12 4.77
CA ASP A 130 11.82 10.34 5.40
C ASP A 130 12.01 8.84 5.11
N ALA A 131 12.05 8.01 6.14
CA ALA A 131 12.34 6.59 5.98
C ALA A 131 11.28 5.84 5.16
N ARG A 132 10.02 6.30 5.17
CA ARG A 132 8.94 5.69 4.38
C ARG A 132 9.05 6.09 2.91
N GLU A 133 9.38 7.35 2.62
CA GLU A 133 9.68 7.78 1.25
C GLU A 133 10.91 7.08 0.70
N PHE A 134 11.95 6.89 1.52
CA PHE A 134 13.17 6.23 1.09
C PHE A 134 12.90 4.75 0.81
N ALA A 135 12.18 4.06 1.70
CA ALA A 135 11.75 2.69 1.47
C ALA A 135 10.92 2.56 0.17
N ALA A 136 10.03 3.52 -0.12
CA ALA A 136 9.24 3.51 -1.35
C ALA A 136 10.09 3.74 -2.61
N LEU A 137 11.12 4.59 -2.55
CA LEU A 137 12.09 4.79 -3.63
C LEU A 137 12.84 3.48 -3.93
N LEU A 138 13.38 2.83 -2.90
CA LEU A 138 14.09 1.55 -3.01
C LEU A 138 13.18 0.43 -3.53
N ASN A 139 11.95 0.35 -3.00
CA ASN A 139 10.94 -0.60 -3.47
C ASN A 139 10.63 -0.39 -4.96
N SER A 140 10.51 0.87 -5.40
CA SER A 140 10.27 1.19 -6.81
C SER A 140 11.42 0.69 -7.70
N CYS A 141 12.67 0.83 -7.25
CA CYS A 141 13.83 0.28 -7.98
C CYS A 141 13.74 -1.24 -8.14
N GLY A 142 13.38 -1.97 -7.08
CA GLY A 142 13.16 -3.42 -7.15
C GLY A 142 12.01 -3.80 -8.08
N LYS A 143 10.90 -3.05 -8.05
CA LYS A 143 9.72 -3.26 -8.91
C LYS A 143 9.94 -2.92 -10.38
N MET A 144 10.97 -2.14 -10.68
CA MET A 144 11.38 -1.79 -12.04
C MET A 144 12.59 -2.61 -12.52
N CYS A 145 12.84 -3.78 -11.91
CA CYS A 145 13.95 -4.68 -12.26
C CYS A 145 15.34 -4.03 -12.17
N CYS A 146 15.51 -3.02 -11.32
CA CYS A 146 16.77 -2.32 -11.10
C CYS A 146 17.19 -2.35 -9.61
N PRO A 147 17.22 -3.52 -8.93
CA PRO A 147 17.54 -3.58 -7.50
C PRO A 147 18.95 -3.08 -7.18
N GLY A 148 19.92 -3.28 -8.09
CA GLY A 148 21.29 -2.78 -7.93
C GLY A 148 21.37 -1.25 -7.81
N LEU A 149 20.48 -0.54 -8.50
CA LEU A 149 20.36 0.92 -8.38
C LEU A 149 19.92 1.32 -6.97
N GLY A 150 18.93 0.61 -6.42
CA GLY A 150 18.47 0.84 -5.04
C GLY A 150 19.59 0.60 -4.02
N VAL A 151 20.36 -0.47 -4.20
CA VAL A 151 21.52 -0.77 -3.33
C VAL A 151 22.58 0.34 -3.42
N ALA A 152 22.92 0.80 -4.63
CA ALA A 152 23.87 1.88 -4.83
C ALA A 152 23.43 3.18 -4.13
N VAL A 153 22.15 3.55 -4.27
CA VAL A 153 21.57 4.71 -3.56
C VAL A 153 21.62 4.53 -2.05
N ALA A 154 21.33 3.32 -1.53
CA ALA A 154 21.40 3.02 -0.09
C ALA A 154 22.84 3.10 0.44
N MET A 155 23.84 2.75 -0.38
CA MET A 155 25.27 2.86 -0.09
C MET A 155 25.85 4.27 -0.28
N SER A 156 25.00 5.28 -0.44
CA SER A 156 25.40 6.69 -0.65
C SER A 156 26.08 7.00 -1.98
N ASP A 157 26.09 6.08 -2.95
CA ASP A 157 26.46 6.39 -4.34
C ASP A 157 25.26 7.01 -5.06
N ARG A 158 25.08 8.32 -4.91
CA ARG A 158 23.83 9.04 -5.20
C ARG A 158 23.93 10.12 -6.26
N SER A 159 25.09 10.29 -6.89
CA SER A 159 25.33 11.33 -7.90
C SER A 159 24.31 11.23 -9.04
N GLU A 160 24.46 10.21 -9.88
CA GLU A 160 23.56 9.92 -11.00
C GLU A 160 22.47 8.92 -10.61
N ASN A 161 22.81 7.97 -9.73
CA ASN A 161 21.92 6.90 -9.33
C ASN A 161 20.63 7.39 -8.64
N LEU A 162 20.70 8.47 -7.85
CA LEU A 162 19.51 9.01 -7.19
C LEU A 162 18.55 9.61 -8.23
N ARG A 163 19.07 10.33 -9.23
CA ARG A 163 18.28 10.89 -10.33
C ARG A 163 17.54 9.77 -11.07
N LEU A 164 18.27 8.74 -11.47
CA LEU A 164 17.70 7.55 -12.11
C LEU A 164 16.66 6.86 -11.22
N ALA A 165 16.94 6.67 -9.93
CA ALA A 165 16.00 6.02 -9.01
C ALA A 165 14.67 6.80 -8.90
N VAL A 166 14.73 8.13 -8.86
CA VAL A 166 13.54 8.99 -8.85
C VAL A 166 12.77 8.89 -10.17
N GLU A 167 13.47 8.83 -11.31
CA GLU A 167 12.86 8.60 -12.63
C GLU A 167 12.13 7.26 -12.69
N PHE A 168 12.77 6.17 -12.28
CA PHE A 168 12.14 4.85 -12.20
C PHE A 168 10.94 4.83 -11.24
N ALA A 169 11.01 5.53 -10.11
CA ALA A 169 9.88 5.67 -9.20
C ALA A 169 8.71 6.46 -9.83
N ASN A 170 9.00 7.46 -10.67
CA ASN A 170 7.98 8.18 -11.44
C ASN A 170 7.32 7.29 -12.49
N GLU A 171 8.11 6.51 -13.23
CA GLU A 171 7.58 5.55 -14.21
C GLU A 171 6.74 4.47 -13.55
N TYR A 172 7.20 3.92 -12.43
CA TYR A 172 6.45 2.97 -11.63
C TYR A 172 5.09 3.54 -11.20
N ARG A 173 5.07 4.79 -10.71
CA ARG A 173 3.82 5.49 -10.36
C ARG A 173 2.87 5.64 -11.56
N LYS A 174 3.40 5.97 -12.76
CA LYS A 174 2.60 6.05 -13.99
C LYS A 174 1.97 4.69 -14.33
N LYS A 175 2.75 3.60 -14.26
CA LYS A 175 2.24 2.24 -14.49
C LYS A 175 1.10 1.88 -13.52
N LEU A 176 1.27 2.19 -12.23
CA LEU A 176 0.21 1.99 -11.24
C LEU A 176 -1.05 2.80 -11.56
N ALA A 177 -0.90 4.09 -11.92
CA ALA A 177 -2.04 4.93 -12.28
C ALA A 177 -2.78 4.37 -13.50
N THR A 178 -2.07 3.95 -14.54
CA THR A 178 -2.68 3.29 -15.73
C THR A 178 -3.44 2.02 -15.35
N ALA A 179 -2.85 1.16 -14.50
CA ALA A 179 -3.51 -0.06 -14.03
C ALA A 179 -4.80 0.23 -13.23
N ILE A 180 -4.79 1.27 -12.41
CA ILE A 180 -5.97 1.68 -11.64
C ILE A 180 -7.05 2.29 -12.54
N SER A 181 -6.68 3.18 -13.47
CA SER A 181 -7.61 3.72 -14.45
C SER A 181 -8.27 2.63 -15.29
N TYR A 182 -7.53 1.56 -15.63
CA TYR A 182 -8.07 0.42 -16.35
C TYR A 182 -9.24 -0.27 -15.61
N PHE A 183 -9.18 -0.39 -14.27
CA PHE A 183 -10.29 -0.93 -13.50
C PHE A 183 -11.49 0.00 -13.41
N LEU A 184 -11.24 1.32 -13.36
CA LEU A 184 -12.31 2.32 -13.33
C LEU A 184 -13.06 2.40 -14.67
N GLU A 185 -12.34 2.29 -15.79
CA GLU A 185 -12.93 2.27 -17.14
C GLU A 185 -13.60 0.93 -17.47
N TYR A 186 -13.03 -0.19 -17.00
CA TYR A 186 -13.49 -1.54 -17.32
C TYR A 186 -13.76 -2.39 -16.07
N PRO A 187 -14.75 -2.02 -15.23
CA PRO A 187 -15.04 -2.71 -13.97
C PRO A 187 -15.33 -4.21 -14.14
N GLN A 188 -15.90 -4.62 -15.28
CA GLN A 188 -16.16 -6.02 -15.64
C GLN A 188 -14.91 -6.90 -15.77
N ARG A 189 -13.70 -6.32 -15.75
CA ARG A 189 -12.43 -7.05 -15.71
C ARG A 189 -12.17 -7.67 -14.34
N ILE A 190 -12.79 -7.13 -13.30
CA ILE A 190 -12.88 -7.76 -12.00
C ILE A 190 -14.05 -8.75 -12.05
N ARG A 191 -13.74 -10.04 -11.89
CA ARG A 191 -14.68 -11.14 -11.90
C ARG A 191 -15.15 -11.42 -10.47
N ASP A 192 -16.46 -11.54 -10.31
CA ASP A 192 -17.16 -11.86 -9.06
C ASP A 192 -18.14 -13.02 -9.28
N ASP A 193 -17.70 -14.01 -10.05
CA ASP A 193 -18.41 -15.27 -10.33
C ASP A 193 -18.06 -16.39 -9.33
N LYS A 194 -17.19 -16.09 -8.36
CA LYS A 194 -16.78 -16.97 -7.25
C LYS A 194 -17.40 -16.50 -5.94
N GLN A 195 -17.79 -17.43 -5.07
CA GLN A 195 -18.43 -17.09 -3.80
C GLN A 195 -17.40 -16.57 -2.79
N SER A 196 -16.21 -17.17 -2.75
CA SER A 196 -15.25 -16.89 -1.68
C SER A 196 -14.24 -15.78 -1.98
N PHE A 197 -14.02 -15.42 -3.25
CA PHE A 197 -13.07 -14.37 -3.64
C PHE A 197 -13.48 -13.65 -4.94
N ARG A 198 -12.85 -12.52 -5.22
CA ARG A 198 -12.90 -11.82 -6.51
C ARG A 198 -11.55 -11.92 -7.20
N TYR A 199 -11.50 -11.88 -8.53
CA TYR A 199 -10.22 -11.93 -9.23
C TYR A 199 -10.17 -11.10 -10.50
N PHE A 200 -8.96 -10.79 -10.95
CA PHE A 200 -8.72 -10.19 -12.26
C PHE A 200 -7.49 -10.81 -12.90
N ARG A 201 -7.45 -10.74 -14.23
CA ARG A 201 -6.27 -11.07 -15.03
C ARG A 201 -5.61 -9.79 -15.50
N GLY A 202 -4.31 -9.68 -15.28
CA GLY A 202 -3.52 -8.50 -15.61
C GLY A 202 -3.39 -8.27 -17.11
N ASN A 203 -3.44 -9.34 -17.90
CA ASN A 203 -3.28 -9.32 -19.36
C ASN A 203 -2.05 -8.47 -19.75
N GLU A 204 -2.14 -7.67 -20.82
CA GLU A 204 -1.07 -6.77 -21.27
C GLU A 204 -0.96 -5.47 -20.46
N VAL A 205 -1.90 -5.20 -19.54
CA VAL A 205 -1.99 -3.90 -18.84
C VAL A 205 -1.27 -3.94 -17.49
N ILE A 206 -1.33 -5.08 -16.78
CA ILE A 206 -0.79 -5.22 -15.43
C ILE A 206 0.28 -6.31 -15.41
N ASP A 207 1.52 -5.86 -15.29
CA ASP A 207 2.72 -6.70 -15.21
C ASP A 207 2.78 -7.50 -13.88
N HIS A 208 3.32 -8.73 -13.93
CA HIS A 208 3.59 -9.58 -12.76
C HIS A 208 4.42 -8.93 -11.65
N LEU A 209 5.26 -7.94 -11.97
CA LEU A 209 6.03 -7.18 -10.97
C LEU A 209 5.12 -6.33 -10.08
N ILE A 210 4.05 -5.79 -10.67
CA ILE A 210 3.18 -4.79 -10.06
C ILE A 210 1.81 -5.35 -9.65
N VAL A 211 1.43 -6.54 -10.14
CA VAL A 211 0.11 -7.17 -9.90
C VAL A 211 -0.27 -7.16 -8.42
N GLY A 212 0.65 -7.56 -7.52
CA GLY A 212 0.36 -7.59 -6.10
C GLY A 212 0.17 -6.22 -5.46
N THR A 213 0.81 -5.18 -5.99
CA THR A 213 0.60 -3.79 -5.53
C THR A 213 -0.73 -3.26 -6.05
N VAL A 214 -1.07 -3.54 -7.31
CA VAL A 214 -2.34 -3.17 -7.92
C VAL A 214 -3.51 -3.85 -7.20
N THR A 215 -3.41 -5.14 -6.89
CA THR A 215 -4.40 -5.87 -6.08
C THR A 215 -4.61 -5.20 -4.72
N SER A 216 -3.52 -4.84 -4.02
CA SER A 216 -3.60 -4.15 -2.73
C SER A 216 -4.29 -2.79 -2.83
N ILE A 217 -3.91 -1.97 -3.81
CA ILE A 217 -4.51 -0.64 -4.00
C ILE A 217 -6.00 -0.80 -4.29
N ALA A 218 -6.38 -1.65 -5.25
CA ALA A 218 -7.76 -1.82 -5.67
C ALA A 218 -8.68 -2.25 -4.51
N LEU A 219 -8.18 -3.10 -3.62
CA LEU A 219 -8.90 -3.55 -2.42
C LEU A 219 -8.98 -2.46 -1.34
N ILE A 220 -7.86 -1.83 -0.99
CA ILE A 220 -7.80 -0.83 0.10
C ILE A 220 -8.55 0.46 -0.28
N SER A 221 -8.45 0.89 -1.53
CA SER A 221 -9.14 2.10 -2.01
C SER A 221 -10.60 1.85 -2.38
N ARG A 222 -11.15 0.67 -2.06
CA ARG A 222 -12.53 0.26 -2.35
C ARG A 222 -12.96 0.42 -3.81
N ILE A 223 -12.01 0.35 -4.75
CA ILE A 223 -12.33 0.25 -6.18
C ILE A 223 -13.03 -1.09 -6.43
N VAL A 224 -12.56 -2.12 -5.72
CA VAL A 224 -13.25 -3.40 -5.61
C VAL A 224 -13.91 -3.46 -4.22
N PRO A 225 -15.16 -3.94 -4.12
CA PRO A 225 -15.78 -4.20 -2.83
C PRO A 225 -14.90 -5.17 -2.02
N ASN A 226 -14.73 -4.89 -0.73
CA ASN A 226 -13.68 -5.48 0.10
C ASN A 226 -14.18 -6.56 1.09
N GLU A 227 -15.42 -7.03 0.91
CA GLU A 227 -16.06 -8.09 1.70
C GLU A 227 -15.52 -9.49 1.33
N LYS A 228 -14.75 -9.58 0.23
CA LYS A 228 -14.07 -10.79 -0.20
C LYS A 228 -12.59 -10.47 -0.49
N PRO A 229 -11.68 -11.44 -0.33
CA PRO A 229 -10.32 -11.33 -0.83
C PRO A 229 -10.29 -11.03 -2.34
N LEU A 230 -9.26 -10.33 -2.79
CA LEU A 230 -8.99 -10.06 -4.20
C LEU A 230 -7.74 -10.79 -4.66
N VAL A 231 -7.84 -11.47 -5.80
CA VAL A 231 -6.76 -12.26 -6.41
C VAL A 231 -6.39 -11.66 -7.77
N GLY A 232 -5.15 -11.19 -7.89
CA GLY A 232 -4.59 -10.74 -9.17
C GLY A 232 -3.73 -11.83 -9.81
N LEU A 233 -3.94 -12.07 -11.10
CA LEU A 233 -3.16 -13.02 -11.90
C LEU A 233 -2.40 -12.26 -12.98
N ALA A 234 -1.11 -12.49 -13.16
CA ALA A 234 -0.34 -11.88 -14.24
C ALA A 234 0.74 -12.83 -14.78
N GLU A 235 0.87 -12.86 -16.10
CA GLU A 235 1.89 -13.66 -16.77
C GLU A 235 3.29 -13.07 -16.55
N THR A 236 4.27 -13.92 -16.31
CA THR A 236 5.68 -13.52 -16.12
C THR A 236 6.46 -13.43 -17.44
N GLY A 237 5.91 -13.96 -18.53
CA GLY A 237 6.61 -14.14 -19.81
C GLY A 237 7.47 -15.41 -19.88
N GLU A 238 7.64 -16.15 -18.79
CA GLU A 238 8.47 -17.37 -18.71
C GLU A 238 7.61 -18.65 -18.67
N GLY A 239 6.41 -18.62 -19.26
CA GLY A 239 5.46 -19.73 -19.22
C GLY A 239 4.82 -19.96 -17.85
N THR A 240 4.96 -19.01 -16.93
CA THR A 240 4.37 -19.04 -15.58
C THR A 240 3.44 -17.86 -15.34
N ILE A 241 2.58 -18.00 -14.35
CA ILE A 241 1.64 -16.99 -13.88
C ILE A 241 1.87 -16.74 -12.41
N LYS A 242 2.02 -15.48 -12.10
CA LYS A 242 2.10 -14.99 -10.74
C LYS A 242 0.71 -14.68 -10.22
N ILE A 243 0.38 -15.30 -9.10
CA ILE A 243 -0.81 -15.07 -8.31
C ILE A 243 -0.46 -14.14 -7.16
N SER A 244 -1.31 -13.15 -6.90
CA SER A 244 -1.22 -12.29 -5.72
C SER A 244 -2.59 -12.14 -5.08
N ALA A 245 -2.77 -12.75 -3.91
CA ALA A 245 -3.99 -12.67 -3.13
C ALA A 245 -3.85 -11.61 -2.02
N ARG A 246 -4.90 -10.82 -1.79
CA ARG A 246 -4.96 -9.80 -0.75
C ARG A 246 -6.29 -9.86 -0.02
N GLY A 247 -6.23 -9.78 1.31
CA GLY A 247 -7.38 -9.62 2.20
C GLY A 247 -7.34 -8.29 2.94
N THR A 248 -8.36 -8.07 3.77
CA THR A 248 -8.41 -6.97 4.74
C THR A 248 -8.13 -7.54 6.14
N ARG A 249 -7.83 -6.66 7.12
CA ARG A 249 -7.69 -7.10 8.51
C ARG A 249 -8.98 -7.73 9.05
N GLU A 250 -10.12 -7.14 8.72
CA GLU A 250 -11.44 -7.68 9.07
C GLU A 250 -11.64 -9.11 8.57
N LEU A 251 -11.21 -9.41 7.33
CA LEU A 251 -11.28 -10.79 6.82
C LEU A 251 -10.37 -11.75 7.59
N VAL A 252 -9.16 -11.31 7.96
CA VAL A 252 -8.22 -12.12 8.77
C VAL A 252 -8.76 -12.36 10.18
N GLU A 253 -9.37 -11.35 10.79
CA GLU A 253 -10.05 -11.46 12.09
C GLU A 253 -11.24 -12.44 12.03
N ASN A 254 -11.84 -12.63 10.85
CA ASN A 254 -12.89 -13.61 10.55
C ASN A 254 -12.33 -14.93 9.95
N GLY A 255 -11.09 -15.29 10.29
CA GLY A 255 -10.53 -16.61 9.97
C GLY A 255 -9.79 -16.74 8.63
N LEU A 256 -9.64 -15.66 7.86
CA LEU A 256 -8.88 -15.71 6.60
C LEU A 256 -7.37 -15.89 6.86
N ASP A 257 -6.77 -16.94 6.29
CA ASP A 257 -5.33 -17.09 6.13
C ASP A 257 -4.99 -17.49 4.69
N LEU A 258 -4.70 -16.48 3.87
CA LEU A 258 -4.34 -16.66 2.46
C LEU A 258 -3.03 -17.43 2.27
N GLY A 259 -2.06 -17.26 3.18
CA GLY A 259 -0.78 -17.96 3.09
C GLY A 259 -0.96 -19.46 3.21
N THR A 260 -1.75 -19.89 4.18
CA THR A 260 -2.08 -21.31 4.39
C THR A 260 -2.93 -21.85 3.26
N VAL A 261 -3.97 -21.11 2.84
CA VAL A 261 -4.83 -21.50 1.71
C VAL A 261 -4.01 -21.74 0.43
N LEU A 262 -3.13 -20.82 0.05
CA LEU A 262 -2.35 -20.97 -1.18
C LEU A 262 -1.39 -22.16 -1.13
N ARG A 263 -0.83 -22.48 0.04
CA ARG A 263 -0.01 -23.69 0.22
C ARG A 263 -0.86 -24.95 0.04
N SER A 264 -2.02 -25.02 0.70
CA SER A 264 -2.91 -26.18 0.60
C SER A 264 -3.44 -26.42 -0.82
N VAL A 265 -3.68 -25.36 -1.60
CA VAL A 265 -4.05 -25.47 -3.03
C VAL A 265 -2.97 -26.18 -3.84
N LEU A 266 -1.68 -25.98 -3.52
CA LEU A 266 -0.57 -26.62 -4.23
C LEU A 266 -0.19 -27.99 -3.65
N GLU A 267 -0.45 -28.23 -2.36
CA GLU A 267 -0.20 -29.51 -1.69
C GLU A 267 -1.06 -30.66 -2.24
N ASP A 268 -2.22 -30.37 -2.83
CA ASP A 268 -3.06 -31.35 -3.54
C ASP A 268 -2.34 -32.02 -4.72
N GLY A 269 -1.26 -31.41 -5.24
CA GLY A 269 -0.41 -31.98 -6.28
C GLY A 269 -0.97 -31.85 -7.70
N SER A 270 -2.20 -31.36 -7.86
CA SER A 270 -2.83 -31.06 -9.15
C SER A 270 -2.10 -29.97 -9.95
N ILE A 271 -1.32 -29.12 -9.29
CA ILE A 271 -0.57 -28.01 -9.91
C ILE A 271 0.85 -27.99 -9.34
N THR A 272 1.85 -28.07 -10.20
CA THR A 272 3.26 -27.90 -9.81
C THR A 272 3.59 -26.41 -9.69
N GLY A 273 3.76 -25.90 -8.47
CA GLY A 273 4.08 -24.50 -8.26
C GLY A 273 4.67 -24.22 -6.89
N GLU A 274 4.92 -22.95 -6.62
CA GLU A 274 5.40 -22.47 -5.32
C GLU A 274 4.39 -21.49 -4.74
N ALA A 275 4.10 -21.58 -3.44
CA ALA A 275 3.24 -20.65 -2.73
C ALA A 275 3.88 -20.19 -1.43
N GLY A 276 3.60 -18.96 -1.04
CA GLY A 276 4.08 -18.38 0.21
C GLY A 276 3.37 -17.08 0.58
N GLY A 277 3.71 -16.58 1.77
CA GLY A 277 3.17 -15.33 2.31
C GLY A 277 2.45 -15.52 3.64
N HIS A 278 1.71 -14.47 4.01
CA HIS A 278 1.04 -14.32 5.30
C HIS A 278 -0.48 -14.39 5.14
N ASP A 279 -1.17 -14.37 6.27
CA ASP A 279 -2.63 -14.37 6.40
C ASP A 279 -3.33 -13.35 5.50
N ILE A 280 -2.90 -12.09 5.53
CA ILE A 280 -3.51 -10.98 4.80
C ILE A 280 -3.01 -10.85 3.35
N ALA A 281 -1.82 -11.37 3.05
CA ALA A 281 -1.18 -11.18 1.76
C ALA A 281 -0.29 -12.38 1.42
N ALA A 282 -0.68 -13.09 0.36
CA ALA A 282 0.04 -14.25 -0.13
C ALA A 282 0.23 -14.18 -1.65
N GLY A 283 1.10 -15.05 -2.15
CA GLY A 283 1.34 -15.21 -3.57
C GLY A 283 1.69 -16.64 -3.93
N ALA A 284 1.50 -16.96 -5.20
CA ALA A 284 1.92 -18.23 -5.77
C ALA A 284 2.48 -18.01 -7.19
N LEU A 285 3.31 -18.94 -7.63
CA LEU A 285 3.78 -19.04 -9.00
C LEU A 285 3.34 -20.39 -9.55
N ILE A 286 2.50 -20.36 -10.59
CA ILE A 286 1.93 -21.55 -11.22
C ILE A 286 2.25 -21.57 -12.71
N PRO A 287 2.22 -22.73 -13.39
CA PRO A 287 2.38 -22.79 -14.84
C PRO A 287 1.22 -22.10 -15.57
N GLN A 288 1.47 -21.60 -16.77
CA GLN A 288 0.38 -21.17 -17.65
C GLN A 288 -0.59 -22.33 -17.95
N ARG A 289 -1.85 -22.00 -18.24
CA ARG A 289 -2.94 -22.94 -18.55
C ARG A 289 -3.47 -23.74 -17.36
N THR A 290 -2.96 -23.53 -16.15
CA THR A 290 -3.49 -24.13 -14.93
C THR A 290 -4.30 -23.14 -14.09
N GLU A 291 -4.62 -21.95 -14.62
CA GLU A 291 -5.29 -20.85 -13.91
C GLU A 291 -6.70 -21.24 -13.49
N GLU A 292 -7.47 -21.84 -14.40
CA GLU A 292 -8.85 -22.25 -14.11
C GLU A 292 -8.89 -23.37 -13.05
N ILE A 293 -7.96 -24.32 -13.13
CA ILE A 293 -7.81 -25.38 -12.12
C ILE A 293 -7.48 -24.74 -10.77
N PHE A 294 -6.52 -23.81 -10.75
CA PHE A 294 -6.10 -23.10 -9.55
C PHE A 294 -7.26 -22.32 -8.92
N LEU A 295 -8.01 -21.55 -9.72
CA LEU A 295 -9.13 -20.75 -9.24
C LEU A 295 -10.27 -21.61 -8.67
N ASN A 296 -10.49 -22.81 -9.20
CA ASN A 296 -11.49 -23.74 -8.68
C ASN A 296 -11.06 -24.42 -7.38
N LEU A 297 -9.78 -24.81 -7.28
CA LEU A 297 -9.21 -25.33 -6.04
C LEU A 297 -9.21 -24.24 -4.95
N LEU A 298 -8.79 -23.04 -5.30
CA LEU A 298 -8.78 -21.89 -4.39
C LEU A 298 -10.16 -21.59 -3.82
N GLU A 299 -11.20 -21.61 -4.66
CA GLU A 299 -12.59 -21.43 -4.21
C GLU A 299 -12.97 -22.46 -3.16
N SER A 300 -12.66 -23.73 -3.42
CA SER A 300 -13.01 -24.84 -2.55
C SER A 300 -12.26 -24.77 -1.21
N THR A 301 -10.97 -24.45 -1.24
CA THR A 301 -10.13 -24.31 -0.04
C THR A 301 -10.54 -23.10 0.81
N LEU A 302 -10.86 -21.96 0.19
CA LEU A 302 -11.32 -20.77 0.92
C LEU A 302 -12.69 -20.99 1.57
N LEU A 303 -13.63 -21.64 0.87
CA LEU A 303 -14.93 -21.99 1.44
C LEU A 303 -14.81 -22.92 2.65
N LEU A 304 -13.84 -23.86 2.64
CA LEU A 304 -13.58 -24.72 3.80
C LEU A 304 -13.02 -23.94 4.99
N GLN A 305 -12.07 -23.02 4.75
CA GLN A 305 -11.50 -22.20 5.81
C GLN A 305 -12.56 -21.31 6.46
N ILE A 306 -13.27 -20.52 5.66
CA ILE A 306 -14.26 -19.54 6.16
C ILE A 306 -15.52 -20.25 6.66
N GLY A 307 -15.92 -21.38 6.06
CA GLY A 307 -17.09 -22.16 6.49
C GLY A 307 -16.87 -22.96 7.77
N SER A 308 -15.63 -23.32 8.11
CA SER A 308 -15.33 -24.09 9.33
C SER A 308 -15.54 -23.30 10.64
N GLU A 309 -15.54 -21.97 10.60
CA GLU A 309 -15.77 -21.13 11.79
C GLU A 309 -17.26 -20.85 12.06
N GLU A 310 -18.12 -20.77 11.04
CA GLU A 310 -19.58 -20.61 11.26
C GLU A 310 -20.19 -21.77 12.05
N ASP A 311 -19.72 -23.00 11.82
CA ASP A 311 -20.16 -24.18 12.57
C ASP A 311 -19.60 -24.22 14.00
N THR A 312 -18.49 -23.51 14.27
CA THR A 312 -17.93 -23.42 15.62
C THR A 312 -18.67 -22.36 16.45
N MET A 313 -19.14 -21.28 15.83
CA MET A 313 -19.97 -20.24 16.49
C MET A 313 -21.45 -20.65 16.66
N LYS A 314 -22.00 -21.53 15.82
CA LYS A 314 -23.36 -22.08 16.02
C LYS A 314 -23.44 -23.14 17.12
N ASN A 315 -22.31 -23.69 17.53
CA ASN A 315 -22.20 -24.75 18.54
C ASN A 315 -21.61 -24.29 19.88
N ALA A 316 -21.42 -22.97 20.07
CA ALA A 316 -21.01 -22.33 21.32
C ALA A 316 -22.18 -21.53 21.93
#